data_AF-A0AAW2G9U4-F1
#
_entry.id   AF-A0AAW2G9U4-F1
#
_cell.length_a   1.000
_cell.length_b   1.000
_cell.length_c   1.000
_cell.angle_alpha   90.00
_cell.angle_beta   90.00
_cell.angle_gamma   90.00
#
_symmetry.space_group_name_H-M   'P 1'
#
loop_
_entity.id
_entity.type
_entity.pdbx_description
1 polymer ?
#
loop_
_entity_poly.entity_id
_entity_poly.type
_entity_poly.pdbx_seq_one_letter_code
_entity_poly.pdbx_strand_id
1 'polypeptide(L)'
;MNTDSNGSLLLEISLNNNFYIVNTDTLSHFGESNQSPANLDLTFATADILQELTYNQIDDTWGSDHYPINKYMHFLADHMDNYDQSQYKVLSSVKKYKYISNLMKEAVCYATPGRQWDVDSCSVNSKQKEQTWADLKNKRSTPKSWWDQECEDSIKNRNNWLKKFKKTKNLDDYINFKKAKAIARRTINLKKKQILSILLMA
;
A
#
# COMPACT_ATOMS: atom_id res chain seq x y z
N MET A 1 8.07 20.85 -7.42
CA MET A 1 6.91 19.94 -7.24
C MET A 1 5.65 20.72 -7.53
N ASN A 2 4.83 20.27 -8.47
CA ASN A 2 3.47 20.79 -8.62
C ASN A 2 2.60 20.06 -7.59
N THR A 3 2.04 20.80 -6.64
CA THR A 3 1.12 20.29 -5.62
C THR A 3 -0.12 21.18 -5.61
N ASP A 4 -1.27 20.62 -5.28
CA ASP A 4 -2.49 21.40 -5.11
C ASP A 4 -2.55 22.03 -3.70
N SER A 5 -3.60 22.82 -3.45
CA SER A 5 -3.83 23.46 -2.14
C SER A 5 -3.91 22.43 -1.00
N ASN A 6 -4.44 21.24 -1.28
CA ASN A 6 -4.60 20.19 -0.29
C ASN A 6 -3.25 19.60 0.10
N GLY A 7 -2.36 19.37 -0.87
CA GLY A 7 -1.01 18.90 -0.63
C GLY A 7 -0.15 19.92 0.12
N SER A 8 -0.27 21.22 -0.19
CA SER A 8 0.41 22.28 0.57
C SER A 8 0.01 22.29 2.04
N LEU A 9 -1.29 22.18 2.29
CA LEU A 9 -1.82 22.18 3.65
C LEU A 9 -1.44 20.91 4.43
N LEU A 10 -1.49 19.74 3.78
CA LEU A 10 -1.07 18.49 4.39
C LEU A 10 0.42 18.56 4.79
N LEU A 11 1.27 19.16 3.95
CA LEU A 11 2.68 19.39 4.26
C LEU A 11 2.86 20.29 5.48
N GLU A 12 2.14 21.42 5.54
CA GLU A 12 2.20 22.37 6.66
C GLU A 12 1.83 21.70 7.98
N ILE A 13 0.69 21.00 8.02
CA ILE A 13 0.22 20.32 9.23
C ILE A 13 1.19 19.23 9.67
N SER A 14 1.76 18.47 8.71
CA SER A 14 2.72 17.42 9.02
C SER A 14 3.99 17.98 9.65
N LEU A 15 4.55 19.05 9.08
CA LEU A 15 5.73 19.72 9.60
C LEU A 15 5.49 20.31 10.99
N ASN A 16 4.34 20.96 11.21
CA ASN A 16 3.96 21.52 12.51
C ASN A 16 3.82 20.46 13.61
N ASN A 17 3.66 19.19 13.23
CA ASN A 17 3.52 18.05 14.14
C ASN A 17 4.73 17.10 14.13
N ASN A 18 5.88 17.53 13.59
CA ASN A 18 7.12 16.74 13.50
C ASN A 18 6.97 15.43 12.72
N PHE A 19 6.10 15.41 11.70
CA PHE A 19 5.98 14.33 10.73
C PHE A 19 6.56 14.76 9.38
N TYR A 20 7.47 13.95 8.87
CA TYR A 20 8.18 14.19 7.61
C TYR A 20 7.67 13.23 6.54
N ILE A 21 7.42 13.76 5.34
CA ILE A 21 7.07 12.94 4.18
C ILE A 21 8.33 12.26 3.66
N VAL A 22 8.27 10.94 3.53
CA VAL A 22 9.42 10.11 3.16
C VAL A 22 9.49 9.95 1.65
N ASN A 23 8.39 9.52 1.02
CA ASN A 23 8.37 9.11 -0.39
C ASN A 23 7.91 10.25 -1.31
N THR A 24 8.69 11.33 -1.34
CA THR A 24 8.35 12.50 -2.17
C THR A 24 8.52 12.27 -3.67
N ASP A 25 9.38 11.34 -4.06
CA ASP A 25 9.79 11.05 -5.44
C ASP A 25 9.01 9.90 -6.11
N THR A 26 8.02 9.31 -5.43
CA THR A 26 7.22 8.22 -6.01
C THR A 26 6.15 8.74 -6.97
N LEU A 27 5.70 7.88 -7.89
CA LEU A 27 4.51 8.10 -8.73
C LEU A 27 3.57 6.93 -8.49
N SER A 28 3.00 6.91 -7.28
CA SER A 28 2.23 5.78 -6.77
C SER A 28 0.93 5.53 -7.53
N HIS A 29 0.42 6.51 -8.27
CA HIS A 29 -0.75 6.37 -9.12
C HIS A 29 -0.35 6.49 -10.59
N PHE A 30 -0.76 5.50 -11.40
CA PHE A 30 -0.34 5.40 -12.80
C PHE A 30 -1.02 6.38 -13.75
N GLY A 31 -2.25 6.81 -13.43
CA GLY A 31 -3.09 7.60 -14.33
C GLY A 31 -3.79 6.77 -15.41
N GLU A 32 -4.97 7.22 -15.83
CA GLU A 32 -5.64 6.75 -17.05
C GLU A 32 -5.11 7.47 -18.30
N SER A 33 -5.60 7.11 -19.50
CA SER A 33 -5.08 7.59 -20.80
C SER A 33 -4.82 9.10 -20.92
N ASN A 34 -5.58 9.94 -20.20
CA ASN A 34 -5.46 11.40 -20.20
C ASN A 34 -5.06 11.99 -18.83
N GLN A 35 -4.70 11.16 -17.85
CA GLN A 35 -4.26 11.61 -16.54
C GLN A 35 -2.76 11.36 -16.40
N SER A 36 -2.03 12.40 -15.98
CA SER A 36 -0.62 12.25 -15.64
C SER A 36 -0.47 11.37 -14.39
N PRO A 37 0.61 10.56 -14.31
CA PRO A 37 0.95 9.88 -13.08
C PRO A 37 1.08 10.87 -11.91
N ALA A 38 0.67 10.45 -10.72
CA ALA A 38 0.67 11.30 -9.53
C ALA A 38 1.16 10.52 -8.30
N ASN A 39 1.65 11.25 -7.30
CA ASN A 39 2.05 10.68 -6.02
C ASN A 39 0.93 10.87 -5.00
N LEU A 40 0.11 9.85 -4.79
CA LEU A 40 -1.09 9.95 -3.93
C LEU A 40 -0.96 9.14 -2.64
N ASP A 41 -0.07 8.14 -2.61
CA ASP A 41 0.16 7.29 -1.46
C ASP A 41 1.36 7.80 -0.68
N LEU A 42 1.13 8.61 0.36
CA LEU A 42 2.18 9.25 1.13
C LEU A 42 2.53 8.46 2.41
N THR A 43 3.81 8.54 2.78
CA THR A 43 4.39 7.92 3.96
C THR A 43 4.94 9.01 4.86
N PHE A 44 4.55 8.98 6.11
CA PHE A 44 5.01 9.90 7.13
C PHE A 44 5.84 9.16 8.18
N ALA A 45 6.93 9.78 8.62
CA ALA A 45 7.78 9.29 9.70
C ALA A 45 8.20 10.44 10.61
N THR A 46 8.49 10.14 11.87
CA THR A 46 9.19 11.07 12.77
C THR A 46 10.67 11.09 12.44
N ALA A 47 11.38 12.12 12.88
CA ALA A 47 12.83 12.27 12.63
C ALA A 47 13.63 11.03 13.07
N ASP A 48 13.27 10.42 14.21
CA ASP A 48 13.96 9.24 14.76
C ASP A 48 13.87 8.01 13.86
N ILE A 49 12.74 7.83 13.16
CA ILE A 49 12.51 6.67 12.28
C ILE A 49 13.00 6.96 10.87
N LEU A 50 13.03 8.23 10.47
CA LEU A 50 13.34 8.65 9.11
C LEU A 50 14.72 8.15 8.63
N GLN A 51 15.72 8.15 9.52
CA GLN A 51 17.08 7.70 9.20
C GLN A 51 17.19 6.19 9.01
N GLU A 52 16.29 5.43 9.64
CA GLU A 52 16.26 3.97 9.59
C GLU A 52 15.33 3.44 8.49
N LEU A 53 14.61 4.33 7.80
CA LEU A 53 13.58 3.95 6.83
C LEU A 53 14.11 4.11 5.41
N THR A 54 14.13 3.01 4.65
CA THR A 54 14.27 3.05 3.19
C THR A 54 12.98 2.60 2.53
N TYR A 55 12.76 3.03 1.28
CA TYR A 55 11.58 2.65 0.53
C TYR A 55 11.91 2.44 -0.94
N ASN A 56 11.05 1.69 -1.63
CA ASN A 56 11.11 1.51 -3.08
C ASN A 56 9.70 1.32 -3.65
N GLN A 57 9.38 2.02 -4.73
CA GLN A 57 8.18 1.76 -5.50
C GLN A 57 8.36 0.53 -6.38
N ILE A 58 7.43 -0.42 -6.30
CA ILE A 58 7.45 -1.60 -7.17
C ILE A 58 6.95 -1.18 -8.57
N ASP A 59 7.69 -1.51 -9.63
CA ASP A 59 7.32 -1.21 -11.03
C ASP A 59 6.24 -2.17 -11.60
N ASP A 60 5.31 -2.60 -10.75
CA ASP A 60 4.17 -3.44 -11.10
C ASP A 60 2.96 -3.01 -10.25
N THR A 61 1.84 -2.70 -10.90
CA THR A 61 0.59 -2.30 -10.22
C THR A 61 -0.14 -3.47 -9.59
N TRP A 62 0.29 -4.71 -9.86
CA TRP A 62 -0.40 -5.94 -9.47
C TRP A 62 -1.87 -5.99 -9.91
N GLY A 63 -2.20 -5.28 -10.99
CA GLY A 63 -3.57 -5.20 -11.48
C GLY A 63 -4.43 -4.15 -10.77
N SER A 64 -3.84 -3.30 -9.94
CA SER A 64 -4.44 -2.05 -9.47
C SER A 64 -4.23 -0.91 -10.50
N ASP A 65 -4.67 0.28 -10.15
CA ASP A 65 -4.27 1.59 -10.68
C ASP A 65 -3.17 2.26 -9.84
N HIS A 66 -2.88 1.71 -8.66
CA HIS A 66 -1.76 2.10 -7.79
C HIS A 66 -0.55 1.16 -7.88
N TYR A 67 0.65 1.73 -7.70
CA TYR A 67 1.90 1.01 -7.48
C TYR A 67 2.14 0.81 -5.99
N PRO A 68 2.46 -0.42 -5.55
CA PRO A 68 2.87 -0.67 -4.18
C PRO A 68 4.18 0.07 -3.84
N ILE A 69 4.26 0.59 -2.61
CA ILE A 69 5.47 1.17 -2.03
C ILE A 69 5.95 0.23 -0.93
N ASN A 70 7.10 -0.40 -1.17
CA ASN A 70 7.80 -1.20 -0.16
C ASN A 70 8.57 -0.28 0.77
N LYS A 71 8.60 -0.64 2.05
CA LYS A 71 9.33 0.06 3.10
C LYS A 71 10.15 -0.94 3.88
N TYR A 72 11.39 -0.60 4.15
CA TYR A 72 12.32 -1.40 4.94
C TYR A 72 12.79 -0.55 6.12
N MET A 73 12.77 -1.14 7.30
CA MET A 73 13.31 -0.52 8.50
C MET A 73 14.62 -1.23 8.84
N HIS A 74 15.69 -0.46 8.88
CA HIS A 74 16.99 -0.93 9.31
C HIS A 74 17.02 -0.87 10.83
N PHE A 75 17.55 -1.93 11.45
CA PHE A 75 17.83 -1.93 12.88
C PHE A 75 19.30 -2.28 13.00
N LEU A 76 20.07 -1.43 13.70
CA LEU A 76 21.44 -1.79 14.06
C LEU A 76 21.38 -3.02 14.98
N ALA A 77 21.99 -4.11 14.54
CA ALA A 77 21.99 -5.40 15.25
C ALA A 77 22.56 -5.29 16.68
N ASP A 78 23.40 -4.29 16.95
CA ASP A 78 24.04 -4.06 18.25
C ASP A 78 23.09 -3.67 19.39
N HIS A 79 21.82 -3.36 19.10
CA HIS A 79 20.80 -3.07 20.12
C HIS A 79 19.90 -4.27 20.46
N MET A 80 20.12 -5.45 19.88
CA MET A 80 19.27 -6.62 20.11
C MET A 80 19.64 -7.45 21.35
N ASP A 81 20.83 -7.26 21.93
CA ASP A 81 21.31 -8.10 23.04
C ASP A 81 20.98 -7.56 24.45
N ASN A 82 20.48 -6.32 24.59
CA ASN A 82 20.09 -5.72 25.87
C ASN A 82 18.80 -4.90 25.79
N TYR A 83 17.86 -5.28 24.93
CA TYR A 83 16.58 -4.57 24.83
C TYR A 83 15.64 -5.01 25.97
N ASP A 84 15.82 -4.42 27.15
CA ASP A 84 14.86 -4.53 28.26
C ASP A 84 13.52 -3.90 27.84
N GLN A 85 12.56 -4.75 27.46
CA GLN A 85 11.22 -4.35 27.07
C GLN A 85 10.45 -3.62 28.20
N SER A 86 10.95 -3.63 29.45
CA SER A 86 10.24 -3.10 30.61
C SER A 86 10.34 -1.57 30.80
N GLN A 87 11.31 -0.90 30.17
CA GLN A 87 11.62 0.52 30.45
C GLN A 87 10.72 1.51 29.70
N TYR A 88 10.10 1.10 28.59
CA TYR A 88 9.10 1.93 27.95
C TYR A 88 7.75 1.62 28.57
N LYS A 89 7.26 2.53 29.41
CA LYS A 89 5.82 2.60 29.73
C LYS A 89 5.12 2.86 28.39
N VAL A 90 4.78 1.79 27.67
CA VAL A 90 4.02 1.86 26.43
C VAL A 90 2.69 2.49 26.83
N LEU A 91 2.57 3.81 26.66
CA LEU A 91 1.27 4.42 26.40
C LEU A 91 0.68 3.52 25.33
N SER A 92 -0.39 2.78 25.67
CA SER A 92 -0.86 1.66 24.87
C SER A 92 -0.80 2.05 23.40
N SER A 93 -0.23 1.22 22.54
CA SER A 93 0.00 1.56 21.12
C SER A 93 -1.27 2.14 20.45
N VAL A 94 -2.44 1.76 20.98
CA VAL A 94 -3.77 2.33 20.73
C VAL A 94 -3.86 3.85 20.98
N LYS A 95 -3.39 4.40 22.09
CA LYS A 95 -3.43 5.85 22.39
C LYS A 95 -2.58 6.67 21.42
N LYS A 96 -1.35 6.22 21.12
CA LYS A 96 -0.47 6.88 20.14
C LYS A 96 -1.06 6.84 18.73
N TYR A 97 -1.61 5.68 18.35
CA TYR A 97 -2.33 5.53 17.08
C TYR A 97 -3.57 6.43 17.01
N LYS A 98 -4.34 6.54 18.10
CA LYS A 98 -5.52 7.40 18.18
C LYS A 98 -5.17 8.88 18.04
N TYR A 99 -4.06 9.31 18.64
CA TYR A 99 -3.55 10.68 18.47
C TYR A 99 -3.22 10.98 17.00
N ILE A 100 -2.38 10.14 16.38
CA ILE A 100 -1.96 10.35 14.98
C ILE A 100 -3.16 10.28 14.03
N SER A 101 -4.08 9.32 14.22
CA SER A 101 -5.26 9.20 13.37
C SER A 101 -6.20 10.39 13.51
N ASN A 102 -6.39 10.93 14.72
CA ASN A 102 -7.20 12.14 14.92
C ASN A 102 -6.54 13.37 14.27
N LEU A 103 -5.24 13.56 14.45
CA LEU A 103 -4.49 14.65 13.82
C LEU A 103 -4.63 14.62 12.29
N MET A 104 -4.48 13.44 11.69
CA MET A 104 -4.63 13.27 10.24
C MET A 104 -6.08 13.50 9.78
N LYS A 105 -7.07 13.08 10.57
CA LYS A 105 -8.49 13.37 10.28
C LYS A 105 -8.77 14.87 10.29
N GLU A 106 -8.28 15.58 11.29
CA GLU A 106 -8.42 17.05 11.39
C GLU A 106 -7.77 17.74 10.18
N ALA A 107 -6.57 17.31 9.79
CA ALA A 107 -5.87 17.82 8.62
C ALA A 107 -6.68 17.65 7.33
N VAL A 108 -7.25 16.46 7.13
CA VAL A 108 -8.08 16.13 5.96
C VAL A 108 -9.38 16.94 5.96
N CYS A 109 -10.04 17.08 7.11
CA CYS A 109 -11.24 17.89 7.26
C CYS A 109 -10.98 19.35 6.91
N TYR A 110 -9.87 19.91 7.39
CA TYR A 110 -9.48 21.29 7.11
C TYR A 110 -9.12 21.48 5.62
N ALA A 111 -8.46 20.51 5.00
CA ALA A 111 -8.08 20.56 3.57
C ALA A 111 -9.26 20.38 2.62
N THR A 112 -10.33 19.70 3.04
CA THR A 112 -11.47 19.38 2.17
C THR A 112 -12.80 19.86 2.75
N PRO A 113 -12.98 21.18 2.96
CA PRO A 113 -14.20 21.72 3.54
C PRO A 113 -15.38 21.41 2.62
N GLY A 114 -16.37 20.67 3.14
CA GLY A 114 -17.59 20.30 2.40
C GLY A 114 -17.62 18.86 1.85
N ARG A 115 -16.56 18.06 1.96
CA ARG A 115 -16.69 16.60 1.81
C ARG A 115 -17.39 16.04 3.04
N GLN A 116 -18.50 15.36 2.84
CA GLN A 116 -19.15 14.58 3.88
C GLN A 116 -18.32 13.32 4.13
N TRP A 117 -17.46 13.36 5.14
CA TRP A 117 -16.73 12.20 5.60
C TRP A 117 -17.63 11.43 6.55
N ASP A 118 -18.02 10.20 6.22
CA ASP A 118 -18.55 9.27 7.21
C ASP A 118 -17.46 9.03 8.25
N VAL A 119 -17.48 9.83 9.31
CA VAL A 119 -16.51 9.76 10.41
C VAL A 119 -16.58 8.38 11.09
N ASP A 120 -17.71 7.69 10.93
CA ASP A 120 -17.99 6.32 11.35
C ASP A 120 -17.54 5.23 10.36
N SER A 121 -17.07 5.57 9.16
CA SER A 121 -16.39 4.59 8.29
C SER A 121 -14.94 4.32 8.73
N CYS A 122 -14.37 5.22 9.54
CA CYS A 122 -13.04 5.09 10.13
C CYS A 122 -13.07 4.51 11.55
N SER A 123 -14.24 4.34 12.17
CA SER A 123 -14.37 3.37 13.25
C SER A 123 -14.34 2.00 12.59
N VAL A 124 -13.32 1.23 12.92
CA VAL A 124 -13.18 -0.19 12.56
C VAL A 124 -14.31 -0.95 13.26
N ASN A 125 -15.54 -0.76 12.80
CA ASN A 125 -16.71 -1.60 13.10
C ASN A 125 -16.93 -2.61 11.96
N SER A 126 -16.00 -2.72 11.01
CA SER A 126 -15.80 -4.02 10.38
C SER A 126 -15.45 -4.98 11.50
N LYS A 127 -16.23 -6.05 11.66
CA LYS A 127 -15.85 -7.27 12.39
C LYS A 127 -14.62 -7.92 11.72
N GLN A 128 -13.53 -7.19 11.53
CA GLN A 128 -12.23 -7.76 11.28
C GLN A 128 -11.82 -8.33 12.62
N LYS A 129 -11.84 -9.66 12.74
CA LYS A 129 -11.12 -10.35 13.80
C LYS A 129 -9.73 -9.71 13.85
N GLU A 130 -9.40 -9.05 14.95
CA GLU A 130 -8.02 -8.70 15.26
C GLU A 130 -7.23 -10.01 15.24
N GLN A 131 -6.53 -10.30 14.14
CA GLN A 131 -5.60 -11.41 14.10
C GLN A 131 -4.42 -11.01 14.97
N THR A 132 -4.21 -11.76 16.04
CA THR A 132 -3.05 -11.59 16.91
C THR A 132 -1.79 -11.99 16.15
N TRP A 133 -0.62 -11.48 16.58
CA TRP A 133 0.68 -11.91 16.02
C TRP A 133 0.89 -13.43 16.17
N ALA A 134 0.26 -14.07 17.16
CA ALA A 134 0.23 -15.52 17.33
C ALA A 134 -0.61 -16.23 16.26
N ASP A 135 -1.73 -15.63 15.82
CA ASP A 135 -2.56 -16.15 14.72
C ASP A 135 -1.84 -16.10 13.36
N LEU A 136 -0.92 -15.14 13.19
CA LEU A 136 -0.11 -14.99 11.98
C LEU A 136 1.06 -15.99 11.94
N LYS A 137 1.72 -16.26 13.08
CA LYS A 137 2.81 -17.24 13.19
C LYS A 137 2.38 -18.67 12.87
N ASN A 138 1.12 -19.03 13.17
CA ASN A 138 0.60 -20.38 12.96
C ASN A 138 0.05 -20.65 11.55
N LYS A 139 -0.07 -19.62 10.69
CA LYS A 139 -0.25 -19.85 9.26
C LYS A 139 1.11 -20.15 8.64
N ARG A 140 1.57 -21.40 8.75
CA ARG A 140 2.49 -21.91 7.74
C ARG A 140 1.79 -21.68 6.41
N SER A 141 2.30 -20.73 5.61
CA SER A 141 1.79 -20.53 4.26
C SER A 141 1.93 -21.87 3.58
N THR A 142 0.82 -22.58 3.38
CA THR A 142 0.84 -23.66 2.41
C THR A 142 1.36 -23.04 1.11
N PRO A 143 2.28 -23.71 0.39
CA PRO A 143 2.66 -23.26 -0.94
C PRO A 143 1.37 -22.93 -1.70
N LYS A 144 1.31 -21.78 -2.38
CA LYS A 144 0.11 -21.37 -3.12
C LYS A 144 -0.14 -22.42 -4.21
N SER A 145 -0.89 -23.47 -3.88
CA SER A 145 -1.12 -24.62 -4.76
C SER A 145 -1.82 -24.21 -6.05
N TRP A 146 -2.46 -23.03 -6.06
CA TRP A 146 -3.19 -22.48 -7.19
C TRP A 146 -2.31 -21.68 -8.15
N TRP A 147 -1.05 -21.44 -7.81
CA TRP A 147 -0.11 -20.72 -8.66
C TRP A 147 0.65 -21.69 -9.55
N ASP A 148 0.55 -21.50 -10.86
CA ASP A 148 1.21 -22.34 -11.87
C ASP A 148 1.84 -21.49 -12.99
N GLN A 149 2.47 -22.17 -13.94
CA GLN A 149 3.14 -21.53 -15.08
C GLN A 149 2.18 -20.65 -15.90
N GLU A 150 0.91 -21.05 -16.02
CA GLU A 150 -0.11 -20.27 -16.73
C GLU A 150 -0.38 -18.92 -16.03
N CYS A 151 -0.44 -18.92 -14.69
CA CYS A 151 -0.50 -17.68 -13.93
C CYS A 151 0.71 -16.79 -14.19
N GLU A 152 1.91 -17.37 -14.17
CA GLU A 152 3.17 -16.65 -14.35
C GLU A 152 3.28 -16.03 -15.75
N ASP A 153 2.94 -16.78 -16.79
CA ASP A 153 2.93 -16.33 -18.18
C ASP A 153 1.89 -15.21 -18.39
N SER A 154 0.71 -15.33 -17.80
CA SER A 154 -0.34 -14.31 -17.90
C SER A 154 0.09 -12.98 -17.26
N ILE A 155 0.78 -13.04 -16.12
CA ILE A 155 1.32 -11.88 -15.42
C ILE A 155 2.50 -11.26 -16.18
N LYS A 156 3.39 -12.10 -16.72
CA LYS A 156 4.51 -11.66 -17.55
C LYS A 156 4.02 -10.93 -18.80
N ASN A 157 3.01 -11.48 -19.48
CA ASN A 157 2.38 -10.84 -20.64
C ASN A 157 1.76 -9.48 -20.27
N ARG A 158 0.98 -9.42 -19.18
CA ARG A 158 0.44 -8.15 -18.66
C ARG A 158 1.53 -7.12 -18.40
N ASN A 159 2.62 -7.53 -17.73
CA ASN A 159 3.73 -6.63 -17.38
C ASN A 159 4.50 -6.16 -18.62
N ASN A 160 4.65 -7.00 -19.64
CA ASN A 160 5.25 -6.61 -20.91
C ASN A 160 4.42 -5.52 -21.62
N TRP A 161 3.10 -5.66 -21.68
CA TRP A 161 2.22 -4.64 -22.23
C TRP A 161 2.25 -3.34 -21.43
N LEU A 162 2.29 -3.42 -20.10
CA LEU A 162 2.44 -2.24 -19.24
C LEU A 162 3.76 -1.51 -19.53
N LYS A 163 4.88 -2.24 -19.62
CA LYS A 163 6.19 -1.68 -19.96
C LYS A 163 6.19 -1.05 -21.36
N LYS A 164 5.53 -1.68 -22.32
CA LYS A 164 5.40 -1.14 -23.69
C LYS A 164 4.61 0.16 -23.69
N PHE A 165 3.42 0.18 -23.09
CA PHE A 165 2.59 1.38 -22.96
C PHE A 165 3.30 2.51 -22.21
N LYS A 166 4.07 2.19 -21.15
CA LYS A 166 4.90 3.18 -20.44
C LYS A 166 5.88 3.90 -21.36
N LYS A 167 6.48 3.18 -22.31
CA LYS A 167 7.45 3.71 -23.27
C LYS A 167 6.77 4.49 -24.40
N THR A 168 5.69 3.96 -24.97
CA THR A 168 5.07 4.50 -26.19
C THR A 168 3.98 5.53 -25.93
N LYS A 169 3.29 5.43 -24.78
CA LYS A 169 2.09 6.20 -24.43
C LYS A 169 0.98 6.14 -25.48
N ASN A 170 0.98 5.09 -26.31
CA ASN A 170 -0.02 4.88 -27.36
C ASN A 170 -1.31 4.23 -26.79
N LEU A 171 -2.47 4.69 -27.25
CA LEU A 171 -3.78 4.13 -26.93
C LEU A 171 -3.90 2.63 -27.25
N ASP A 172 -3.34 2.17 -28.37
CA ASP A 172 -3.39 0.75 -28.74
C ASP A 172 -2.66 -0.14 -27.74
N ASP A 173 -1.50 0.31 -27.26
CA ASP A 173 -0.73 -0.39 -26.24
C ASP A 173 -1.48 -0.38 -24.89
N TYR A 174 -2.21 0.70 -24.58
CA TYR A 174 -3.09 0.77 -23.41
C TYR A 174 -4.26 -0.21 -23.49
N ILE A 175 -4.93 -0.31 -24.65
CA ILE A 175 -6.01 -1.28 -24.89
C ILE A 175 -5.48 -2.70 -24.72
N ASN A 176 -4.31 -3.01 -25.30
CA ASN A 176 -3.70 -4.33 -25.16
C ASN A 176 -3.29 -4.63 -23.71
N PHE A 177 -2.78 -3.64 -22.98
CA PHE A 177 -2.54 -3.77 -21.53
C PHE A 177 -3.83 -4.07 -20.76
N LYS A 178 -4.94 -3.36 -21.01
CA LYS A 178 -6.24 -3.64 -20.35
C LYS A 178 -6.74 -5.05 -20.66
N LYS A 179 -6.61 -5.51 -21.92
CA LYS A 179 -6.93 -6.90 -22.31
C LYS A 179 -6.08 -7.91 -21.55
N ALA A 180 -4.77 -7.74 -21.54
CA ALA A 180 -3.85 -8.63 -20.82
C ALA A 180 -4.10 -8.63 -19.30
N LYS A 181 -4.43 -7.48 -18.71
CA LYS A 181 -4.84 -7.33 -17.31
C LYS A 181 -6.11 -8.13 -17.00
N ALA A 182 -7.11 -8.08 -17.88
CA ALA A 182 -8.35 -8.86 -17.72
C ALA A 182 -8.11 -10.37 -17.81
N ILE A 183 -7.26 -10.81 -18.74
CA ILE A 183 -6.86 -12.22 -18.90
C ILE A 183 -6.16 -12.71 -17.63
N ALA A 184 -5.11 -12.02 -17.17
CA ALA A 184 -4.38 -12.40 -15.96
C ALA A 184 -5.31 -12.49 -14.72
N ARG A 185 -6.23 -11.53 -14.56
CA ARG A 185 -7.22 -11.56 -13.47
C ARG A 185 -8.14 -12.78 -13.57
N ARG A 186 -8.61 -13.12 -14.78
CA ARG A 186 -9.45 -14.29 -15.02
C ARG A 186 -8.72 -15.58 -14.69
N THR A 187 -7.50 -15.77 -15.22
CA THR A 187 -6.67 -16.97 -14.97
C THR A 187 -6.47 -17.19 -13.48
N ILE A 188 -5.99 -16.17 -12.76
CA ILE A 188 -5.76 -16.24 -11.31
C ILE A 188 -7.04 -16.60 -10.54
N ASN A 189 -8.17 -15.96 -10.89
CA ASN A 189 -9.44 -16.23 -10.21
C ASN A 189 -9.97 -17.64 -10.49
N LEU A 190 -9.78 -18.16 -11.71
CA LEU A 190 -10.16 -19.53 -12.06
C LEU A 190 -9.34 -20.55 -11.27
N LYS A 191 -8.02 -20.39 -11.19
CA LYS A 191 -7.14 -21.30 -10.45
C LYS A 191 -7.46 -21.28 -8.96
N LYS A 192 -7.69 -20.10 -8.38
CA LYS A 192 -8.16 -19.98 -6.99
C LYS A 192 -9.48 -20.72 -6.76
N LYS A 193 -10.46 -20.60 -7.67
CA LYS A 193 -11.73 -21.31 -7.58
C LYS A 193 -11.59 -22.82 -7.72
N GLN A 194 -10.76 -23.30 -8.65
CA GLN A 194 -10.50 -24.73 -8.84
C GLN A 194 -9.95 -25.37 -7.57
N ILE A 195 -9.00 -24.73 -6.92
CA ILE A 195 -8.44 -25.25 -5.66
C ILE A 195 -9.45 -25.22 -4.53
N LEU A 196 -10.22 -24.14 -4.40
CA LEU A 196 -11.30 -24.10 -3.41
C LEU A 196 -12.31 -25.21 -3.65
N SER A 197 -12.63 -25.54 -4.91
CA SER A 197 -13.53 -26.66 -5.23
C SER A 197 -12.94 -28.03 -4.88
N ILE A 198 -11.64 -28.24 -5.10
CA ILE A 198 -10.94 -29.48 -4.75
C ILE A 198 -10.90 -29.66 -3.22
N LEU A 199 -10.61 -28.58 -2.48
CA LEU A 199 -10.55 -28.60 -1.01
C LEU A 199 -11.92 -28.76 -0.34
N LEU A 200 -13.02 -28.45 -1.02
CA LEU A 200 -14.39 -28.65 -0.51
C LEU A 200 -14.95 -30.03 -0.84
N MET A 201 -14.31 -30.78 -1.74
CA MET A 201 -14.70 -32.14 -2.13
C MET A 201 -13.85 -33.24 -1.48
N ALA A 202 -12.83 -32.87 -0.71
CA ALA A 202 -11.95 -33.76 0.06
C ALA A 202 -12.29 -33.69 1.56
#